data_AF-A0A838PVA7-F1
#
_entry.id   AF-A0A838PVA7-F1
#
_cell.length_a   1.000
_cell.length_b   1.000
_cell.length_c   1.000
_cell.angle_alpha   90.00
_cell.angle_beta   90.00
_cell.angle_gamma   90.00
#
_symmetry.space_group_name_H-M   'P 1'
#
loop_
_entity.id
_entity.type
_entity.pdbx_description
1 polymer ?
#
loop_
_entity_poly.entity_id
_entity_poly.type
_entity_poly.pdbx_seq_one_letter_code
_entity_poly.pdbx_strand_id
1 'polypeptide(L)' 'MLRQMLDHRFTKAHASEYLDGDLPPTGRSRVERHTSVCPQCRELIASLRRMLDALPALGDTRQPTVADGIVERLRRED' A
#
# COMPACT_ATOMS: atom_id res chain seq x y z
N MET A 1 -9.11 -29.28 0.59
CA MET A 1 -8.07 -28.76 -0.34
C MET A 1 -8.59 -27.67 -1.27
N LEU A 2 -9.71 -27.85 -1.97
CA LEU A 2 -10.22 -26.89 -2.97
C LEU A 2 -10.34 -25.44 -2.44
N ARG A 3 -10.89 -25.26 -1.23
CA ARG A 3 -11.00 -23.92 -0.61
C ARG A 3 -9.66 -23.21 -0.46
N GLN A 4 -8.62 -23.90 -0.02
CA GLN A 4 -7.29 -23.31 0.14
C GLN A 4 -6.69 -22.88 -1.20
N MET A 5 -6.91 -23.67 -2.26
CA MET A 5 -6.46 -23.30 -3.61
C MET A 5 -7.21 -22.07 -4.15
N LEU A 6 -8.52 -21.99 -3.89
CA LEU A 6 -9.33 -20.83 -4.27
C LEU A 6 -8.92 -19.57 -3.49
N ASP A 7 -8.71 -19.71 -2.17
CA ASP A 7 -8.27 -18.61 -1.30
C ASP A 7 -6.84 -18.15 -1.68
N HIS A 8 -5.99 -19.07 -2.10
CA HIS A 8 -4.65 -18.75 -2.64
C HIS A 8 -4.75 -17.93 -3.93
N ARG A 9 -5.54 -18.37 -4.91
CA ARG A 9 -5.74 -17.64 -6.17
C ARG A 9 -6.38 -16.27 -5.93
N PHE A 10 -7.40 -16.21 -5.07
CA PHE A 10 -8.05 -14.97 -4.69
C PHE A 10 -7.04 -13.99 -4.07
N THR A 11 -6.23 -14.46 -3.12
CA THR A 11 -5.23 -13.59 -2.45
C THR A 11 -4.23 -13.01 -3.44
N LYS A 12 -3.76 -13.81 -4.42
CA LYS A 12 -2.83 -13.30 -5.44
C LYS A 12 -3.51 -12.31 -6.40
N ALA A 13 -4.78 -12.52 -6.75
CA ALA A 13 -5.51 -11.64 -7.65
C ALA A 13 -5.86 -10.29 -7.03
N HIS A 14 -6.15 -10.26 -5.73
CA HIS A 14 -6.60 -9.06 -5.01
C HIS A 14 -5.50 -8.44 -4.11
N ALA A 15 -4.22 -8.76 -4.35
CA ALA A 15 -3.13 -8.28 -3.52
C ALA A 15 -3.00 -6.75 -3.55
N SER A 16 -3.14 -6.12 -4.72
CA SER A 16 -3.08 -4.66 -4.86
C SER A 16 -4.25 -3.97 -4.15
N GLU A 17 -5.49 -4.34 -4.48
CA GLU A 17 -6.70 -3.81 -3.81
C GLU A 17 -6.65 -3.96 -2.29
N TYR A 18 -6.08 -5.07 -1.78
CA TYR A 18 -5.88 -5.28 -0.35
C TYR A 18 -4.87 -4.30 0.27
N LEU A 19 -3.77 -4.02 -0.44
CA LEU A 19 -2.71 -3.10 0.00
C LEU A 19 -3.14 -1.64 -0.10
N ASP A 20 -3.88 -1.30 -1.16
CA ASP A 20 -4.41 0.04 -1.42
C ASP A 20 -5.60 0.38 -0.50
N GLY A 21 -6.22 -0.64 0.12
CA GLY A 21 -7.35 -0.48 1.05
C GLY A 21 -8.72 -0.52 0.39
N ASP A 22 -8.78 -0.77 -0.92
CA ASP A 22 -10.00 -0.77 -1.74
C ASP A 22 -10.76 -2.10 -1.71
N LEU A 23 -10.15 -3.16 -1.16
CA LEU A 23 -10.79 -4.47 -1.07
C LEU A 23 -11.91 -4.47 0.00
N PRO A 24 -13.15 -4.89 -0.32
CA PRO A 24 -14.26 -4.93 0.64
C PRO A 24 -13.94 -5.76 1.89
N PRO A 25 -14.59 -5.49 3.05
CA PRO A 25 -14.27 -6.13 4.33
C PRO A 25 -14.28 -7.68 4.31
N THR A 26 -15.17 -8.27 3.51
CA THR A 26 -15.27 -9.72 3.33
C THR A 26 -14.07 -10.29 2.57
N GLY A 27 -13.61 -9.59 1.53
CA GLY A 27 -12.41 -9.92 0.78
C GLY A 27 -11.15 -9.74 1.62
N ARG A 28 -11.08 -8.65 2.39
CA ARG A 28 -10.00 -8.37 3.33
C ARG A 28 -9.82 -9.49 4.35
N SER A 29 -10.91 -9.87 5.03
CA SER A 29 -10.91 -10.97 6.00
C SER A 29 -10.49 -12.30 5.37
N ARG A 30 -10.79 -12.51 4.09
CA ARG A 30 -10.39 -13.70 3.34
C ARG A 30 -8.87 -13.74 3.09
N VAL A 31 -8.27 -12.61 2.68
CA VAL A 31 -6.82 -12.46 2.52
C VAL A 31 -6.10 -12.67 3.86
N GLU A 32 -6.57 -12.03 4.93
CA GLU A 32 -5.99 -12.14 6.27
C GLU A 32 -6.01 -13.59 6.78
N ARG A 33 -7.15 -14.27 6.64
CA ARG A 33 -7.26 -15.70 7.00
C ARG A 33 -6.33 -16.59 6.18
N HIS A 34 -6.17 -16.33 4.88
CA HIS A 34 -5.31 -17.17 4.06
C HIS A 34 -3.83 -16.94 4.37
N THR A 35 -3.40 -15.69 4.52
CA THR A 35 -2.01 -15.35 4.89
C THR A 35 -1.63 -15.84 6.29
N SER A 36 -2.62 -16.05 7.17
CA SER A 36 -2.38 -16.68 8.47
C SER A 36 -1.88 -18.13 8.35
N VAL A 37 -2.25 -18.85 7.29
CA VAL A 37 -1.92 -20.27 7.07
C VAL A 37 -0.99 -20.55 5.88
N CYS A 38 -0.83 -19.58 4.97
CA CYS A 38 0.01 -19.73 3.77
C CYS A 38 1.25 -18.81 3.86
N PRO A 39 2.45 -19.35 4.14
CA PRO A 39 3.68 -18.57 4.21
C PRO A 39 4.01 -17.83 2.90
N GLN A 40 3.74 -18.46 1.76
CA GLN A 40 4.02 -17.87 0.44
C GLN A 40 3.20 -16.59 0.19
N CYS A 41 1.89 -16.63 0.49
CA CYS A 41 1.04 -15.45 0.35
C CYS A 41 1.38 -14.38 1.39
N ARG A 42 1.79 -14.77 2.60
CA ARG A 42 2.27 -13.82 3.62
C ARG A 42 3.51 -13.07 3.13
N GLU A 43 4.50 -13.78 2.60
CA GLU A 43 5.72 -13.18 2.06
C GLU A 43 5.46 -12.30 0.84
N LEU A 44 4.51 -12.69 -0.02
CA LEU A 44 4.08 -11.86 -1.15
C LEU A 44 3.55 -10.50 -0.65
N ILE A 45 2.58 -10.51 0.26
CA ILE A 45 1.98 -9.28 0.80
C ILE A 45 3.04 -8.44 1.53
N ALA A 46 3.89 -9.06 2.33
CA ALA A 46 4.97 -8.36 3.04
C ALA A 46 5.97 -7.70 2.07
N SER A 47 6.33 -8.40 1.00
CA SER A 47 7.27 -7.87 0.00
C SER A 47 6.70 -6.70 -0.77
N LEU A 48 5.45 -6.81 -1.24
CA LEU A 48 4.77 -5.71 -1.92
C LEU A 48 4.61 -4.49 -1.00
N ARG A 49 4.27 -4.70 0.28
CA ARG A 49 4.18 -3.61 1.26
C ARG A 49 5.52 -2.89 1.43
N ARG A 50 6.63 -3.62 1.59
CA ARG A 50 7.98 -3.03 1.66
C ARG A 50 8.32 -2.22 0.41
N MET A 51 7.91 -2.68 -0.77
CA MET A 51 8.12 -1.93 -2.01
C MET A 51 7.32 -0.62 -2.02
N LEU A 52 6.05 -0.65 -1.62
CA LEU A 52 5.21 0.55 -1.52
C LEU A 52 5.75 1.53 -0.48
N ASP A 53 6.21 1.05 0.68
CA ASP A 53 6.79 1.87 1.74
C ASP A 53 8.11 2.55 1.30
N ALA A 54 8.79 2.02 0.28
CA ALA A 54 10.00 2.62 -0.29
C ALA A 54 9.71 3.70 -1.34
N LEU A 55 8.50 3.75 -1.91
CA LEU A 55 8.15 4.74 -2.95
C LEU A 55 8.17 6.20 -2.46
N PRO A 56 7.71 6.55 -1.24
CA PRO A 56 7.83 7.91 -0.73
C PRO A 56 9.27 8.45 -0.71
N ALA A 57 10.26 7.58 -0.48
CA ALA A 57 11.67 7.96 -0.51
C ALA A 57 12.16 8.37 -1.92
N LEU A 58 11.40 8.02 -2.97
CA LEU A 58 11.65 8.45 -4.36
C LEU A 58 10.84 9.72 -4.72
N GLY A 59 9.74 9.98 -4.02
CA GLY A 59 8.76 11.02 -4.34
C GLY A 59 9.00 12.37 -3.65
N ASP A 60 9.88 12.46 -2.66
CA ASP A 60 10.15 13.72 -1.95
C ASP A 60 11.14 14.65 -2.69
N THR A 61 10.84 14.89 -3.97
CA THR A 61 11.35 16.05 -4.70
C THR A 61 10.20 17.01 -4.94
N ARG A 62 9.48 17.39 -3.87
CA ARG A 62 8.57 18.52 -3.95
C ARG A 62 9.41 19.77 -4.20
N GLN A 63 9.50 20.20 -5.45
CA GLN A 63 10.12 21.47 -5.76
C GLN A 63 9.26 22.58 -5.14
N PRO A 64 9.86 23.55 -4.45
CA PRO A 64 9.13 24.67 -3.89
C PRO A 64 8.37 25.38 -5.00
N THR A 65 7.11 25.67 -4.74
CA THR A 65 6.24 26.38 -5.68
C THR A 65 6.43 27.88 -5.55
N VAL A 66 5.94 28.64 -6.54
CA VAL A 66 5.87 30.10 -6.46
C VAL A 66 5.09 30.56 -5.23
N ALA A 67 4.03 29.81 -4.84
CA ALA A 67 3.25 30.11 -3.65
C ALA A 67 4.07 29.98 -2.36
N ASP A 68 4.93 28.96 -2.26
CA ASP A 68 5.83 28.79 -1.11
C ASP A 68 6.81 29.98 -1.01
N GLY A 69 7.31 30.46 -2.14
CA GLY A 69 8.18 31.65 -2.19
C GLY A 69 7.47 32.97 -1.83
N ILE A 70 6.19 33.10 -2.16
CA ILE A 70 5.38 34.28 -1.78
C ILE A 70 5.13 34.28 -0.27
N VAL A 71 4.73 33.14 0.30
CA VAL A 71 4.46 33.01 1.75
C VAL A 71 5.71 33.30 2.57
N GLU A 72 6.87 32.80 2.13
CA GLU A 72 8.13 33.05 2.83
C GLU A 72 8.55 34.52 2.79
N ARG A 73 8.29 35.22 1.68
CA ARG A 73 8.56 36.66 1.58
C ARG A 73 7.70 37.46 2.55
N LEU A 74 6.39 37.16 2.62
CA LEU A 74 5.46 37.85 3.52
C LEU A 74 5.88 37.71 4.99
N ARG A 75 6.33 36.53 5.42
CA ARG A 75 6.80 36.29 6.80
C ARG A 75 8.06 37.06 7.19
N ARG A 76 8.84 37.55 6.22
CA ARG A 76 10.07 38.32 6.47
C ARG A 76 9.83 39.83 6.54
N GLU A 77 8.63 40.27 6.15
CA GLU A 77 8.24 41.68 6.09
C GLU A 77 7.46 42.14 7.35
N ASP A 78 7.08 41.21 8.23
CA ASP A 78 6.56 41.42 9.60
C ASP A 78 7.69 41.37 10.65
#